data_AF-A0A3N6DUN2-F1
#
_entry.id   AF-A0A3N6DUN2-F1
#
_cell.length_a   1.000
_cell.length_b   1.000
_cell.length_c   1.000
_cell.angle_alpha   90.00
_cell.angle_beta   90.00
_cell.angle_gamma   90.00
#
_symmetry.space_group_name_H-M   'P 1'
#
loop_
_entity.id
_entity.type
_entity.pdbx_description
1 polymer ?
#
loop_
_entity_poly.entity_id
_entity_poly.type
_entity_poly.pdbx_seq_one_letter_code
_entity_poly.pdbx_strand_id
1 'polypeptide(L)'
;MTDSKRRRGLMAASALLGGVLVLSACSDDGGDSGASADSSKTSQAQVDEAAAKDASEAQITIAPKNGATNASINNAAMVTVAKGKLTEVTMTSADGDAVEGTLAADGSSWKPSGQLERSTTYKISATAADSKGREAHGNSSFTTVSPENSFIGNFTPEDGSTVGVGMPVSINFNKAITNKKAVQDGIKVTSSSGQEVVGHWFNNQRLDLRPEDYWQGGSTVTLKLALDGVEGADGVVGVQQKTVTFKVGRNQVSTVDAKAHTMTVTRDGKTVKTIPISAGSSDNPTYNGQMVISEKFKETRMDGSTVGFTDDDGKGEYDIKDVPHAMRLSTSGTFIHGNYWGAKSIFGSANTSHGCVGLSDTQGADDPNTPAAWLYDNSMVGDVVIVKNSPDKTIAPDNGLNGWNMSWSEWTANAA
;
A
#
# COMPACT_ATOMS: atom_id res chain seq x y z
N MET A 1 16.88 -34.43 -8.63
CA MET A 1 17.15 -35.23 -9.84
C MET A 1 15.82 -35.58 -10.45
N THR A 2 15.47 -34.97 -11.58
CA THR A 2 14.39 -35.45 -12.44
C THR A 2 14.76 -35.10 -13.87
N ASP A 3 14.59 -36.11 -14.71
CA ASP A 3 15.24 -36.30 -15.99
C ASP A 3 14.62 -35.53 -17.15
N SER A 4 15.49 -35.41 -18.13
CA SER A 4 15.45 -34.89 -19.49
C SER A 4 14.29 -35.28 -20.45
N LYS A 5 14.00 -34.31 -21.33
CA LYS A 5 13.95 -34.35 -22.83
C LYS A 5 12.84 -35.09 -23.62
N ARG A 6 12.32 -34.29 -24.57
CA ARG A 6 12.16 -34.49 -26.05
C ARG A 6 10.82 -35.01 -26.65
N ARG A 7 10.19 -34.07 -27.40
CA ARG A 7 9.69 -34.10 -28.81
C ARG A 7 9.08 -35.38 -29.41
N ARG A 8 7.85 -35.24 -29.93
CA ARG A 8 7.25 -35.61 -31.25
C ARG A 8 5.71 -35.48 -31.06
N GLY A 9 4.87 -34.81 -31.84
CA GLY A 9 4.78 -34.66 -33.29
C GLY A 9 3.82 -35.72 -33.85
N LEU A 10 2.52 -35.39 -34.06
CA LEU A 10 1.64 -35.90 -35.15
C LEU A 10 0.14 -35.49 -34.97
N MET A 11 -0.37 -34.84 -36.03
CA MET A 11 -1.67 -34.98 -36.72
C MET A 11 -3.04 -35.00 -35.99
N ALA A 12 -3.80 -33.94 -36.30
CA ALA A 12 -5.10 -33.90 -37.00
C ALA A 12 -6.20 -34.94 -36.69
N ALA A 13 -7.38 -34.44 -36.27
CA ALA A 13 -8.68 -34.78 -36.86
C ALA A 13 -9.74 -33.72 -36.51
N SER A 14 -10.57 -33.43 -37.51
CA SER A 14 -11.55 -32.36 -37.63
C SER A 14 -12.88 -32.62 -36.90
N ALA A 15 -13.62 -31.56 -36.58
CA ALA A 15 -15.09 -31.59 -36.55
C ALA A 15 -15.66 -30.26 -37.09
N LEU A 16 -16.38 -30.37 -38.19
CA LEU A 16 -17.17 -29.36 -38.89
C LEU A 16 -18.42 -28.97 -38.09
N LEU A 17 -18.91 -27.74 -38.32
CA LEU A 17 -20.30 -27.22 -38.36
C LEU A 17 -20.16 -25.68 -38.33
N GLY A 18 -20.51 -24.86 -39.32
CA GLY A 18 -21.64 -24.90 -40.24
C GLY A 18 -22.57 -23.72 -39.88
N GLY A 19 -22.54 -22.62 -40.63
CA GLY A 19 -23.42 -21.47 -40.38
C GLY A 19 -23.11 -20.23 -41.21
N VAL A 20 -23.50 -20.25 -42.49
CA VAL A 20 -23.51 -19.09 -43.41
C VAL A 20 -24.81 -18.31 -43.18
N LEU A 21 -24.73 -16.99 -43.00
CA LEU A 21 -25.85 -16.07 -43.20
C LEU A 21 -25.43 -14.94 -44.14
N VAL A 22 -26.35 -14.66 -45.06
CA VAL A 22 -26.16 -14.15 -46.41
C VAL A 22 -26.23 -12.62 -46.43
N LEU A 23 -25.27 -11.99 -47.11
CA LEU A 23 -25.33 -10.60 -47.56
C LEU A 23 -26.21 -10.51 -48.81
N SER A 24 -27.41 -9.96 -48.68
CA SER A 24 -28.27 -9.63 -49.82
C SER A 24 -28.12 -8.14 -50.15
N ALA A 25 -27.24 -7.86 -51.12
CA ALA A 25 -27.30 -6.66 -51.93
C ALA A 25 -28.21 -6.94 -53.14
N CYS A 26 -29.20 -6.09 -53.39
CA CYS A 26 -29.95 -6.10 -54.64
C CYS A 26 -29.95 -4.69 -55.24
N SER A 27 -29.25 -4.56 -56.35
CA SER A 27 -29.43 -3.52 -57.35
C SER A 27 -30.53 -3.92 -58.33
N ASP A 28 -31.14 -2.86 -58.85
CA ASP A 28 -32.16 -2.67 -59.90
C ASP A 28 -32.07 -3.56 -61.15
N ASP A 29 -33.22 -3.96 -61.72
CA ASP A 29 -33.66 -3.66 -63.11
C ASP A 29 -34.92 -4.46 -63.54
N GLY A 30 -35.90 -3.76 -64.14
CA GLY A 30 -36.72 -4.25 -65.26
C GLY A 30 -38.13 -4.83 -65.03
N GLY A 31 -39.18 -4.04 -65.34
CA GLY A 31 -40.29 -4.53 -66.20
C GLY A 31 -41.73 -4.65 -65.64
N ASP A 32 -42.45 -3.52 -65.66
CA ASP A 32 -43.88 -3.30 -65.99
C ASP A 32 -45.02 -4.21 -65.47
N SER A 33 -45.90 -3.66 -64.61
CA SER A 33 -47.29 -3.27 -64.98
C SER A 33 -48.18 -2.97 -63.75
N GLY A 34 -48.65 -1.71 -63.68
CA GLY A 34 -49.96 -1.28 -63.18
C GLY A 34 -50.40 -1.54 -61.73
N ALA A 35 -50.29 -0.53 -60.87
CA ALA A 35 -51.43 0.04 -60.11
C ALA A 35 -50.96 1.19 -59.21
N SER A 36 -51.63 2.34 -59.32
CA SER A 36 -51.41 3.55 -58.52
C SER A 36 -51.50 3.30 -57.02
N ALA A 37 -50.47 3.71 -56.29
CA ALA A 37 -50.61 4.30 -54.97
C ALA A 37 -49.58 5.43 -54.84
N ASP A 38 -50.12 6.64 -54.72
CA ASP A 38 -49.41 7.87 -54.45
C ASP A 38 -48.76 7.78 -53.06
N SER A 39 -47.44 7.59 -53.03
CA SER A 39 -46.65 7.73 -51.81
C SER A 39 -45.33 8.38 -52.19
N SER A 40 -45.22 9.66 -51.83
CA SER A 40 -44.00 10.46 -51.79
C SER A 40 -42.78 9.59 -51.42
N LYS A 41 -41.89 9.34 -52.37
CA LYS A 41 -40.57 8.78 -52.10
C LYS A 41 -39.68 9.90 -51.55
N THR A 42 -39.92 10.33 -50.32
CA THR A 42 -38.91 11.07 -49.55
C THR A 42 -37.66 10.21 -49.49
N SER A 43 -36.52 10.74 -49.95
CA SER A 43 -35.27 9.99 -49.92
C SER A 43 -34.84 9.77 -48.47
N GLN A 44 -34.13 8.67 -48.18
CA GLN A 44 -33.60 8.40 -46.83
C GLN A 44 -32.85 9.61 -46.27
N ALA A 45 -32.11 10.34 -47.11
CA ALA A 45 -31.42 11.57 -46.75
C ALA A 45 -32.34 12.70 -46.26
N GLN A 46 -33.54 12.86 -46.83
CA GLN A 46 -34.52 13.87 -46.37
C GLN A 46 -35.16 13.47 -45.05
N VAL A 47 -35.37 12.16 -44.83
CA VAL A 47 -35.89 11.63 -43.57
C VAL A 47 -34.84 11.80 -42.45
N ASP A 48 -33.58 11.51 -42.75
CA ASP A 48 -32.46 11.68 -41.81
C ASP A 48 -32.21 13.16 -41.47
N GLU A 49 -32.34 14.07 -42.44
CA GLU A 49 -32.18 15.52 -42.20
C GLU A 49 -33.32 16.10 -41.34
N ALA A 50 -34.56 15.67 -41.56
CA ALA A 50 -35.69 16.05 -40.71
C ALA A 50 -35.51 15.50 -39.29
N ALA A 51 -35.10 14.23 -39.16
CA ALA A 51 -34.79 13.62 -37.86
C ALA A 51 -33.64 14.33 -37.12
N ALA A 52 -32.62 14.79 -37.84
CA ALA A 52 -31.50 15.54 -37.25
C ALA A 52 -31.91 16.93 -36.72
N LYS A 53 -32.91 17.59 -37.32
CA LYS A 53 -33.46 18.87 -36.84
C LYS A 53 -34.28 18.71 -35.57
N ASP A 54 -34.99 17.58 -35.46
CA ASP A 54 -35.80 17.26 -34.27
C ASP A 54 -35.02 16.54 -33.17
N ALA A 55 -33.79 16.09 -33.42
CA ALA A 55 -32.93 15.47 -32.42
C ALA A 55 -32.62 16.42 -31.24
N SER A 56 -32.46 15.83 -30.04
CA SER A 56 -32.09 16.57 -28.84
C SER A 56 -30.75 17.30 -29.00
N GLU A 57 -30.67 18.50 -28.43
CA GLU A 57 -29.42 19.27 -28.38
C GLU A 57 -28.51 18.84 -27.21
N ALA A 58 -28.99 17.99 -26.31
CA ALA A 58 -28.24 17.52 -25.15
C ALA A 58 -27.02 16.67 -25.58
N GLN A 59 -25.87 16.96 -24.99
CA GLN A 59 -24.59 16.32 -25.31
C GLN A 59 -24.06 15.59 -24.10
N ILE A 60 -24.29 14.27 -24.05
CA ILE A 60 -23.82 13.41 -22.97
C ILE A 60 -22.35 13.03 -23.22
N THR A 61 -21.50 13.21 -22.21
CA THR A 61 -20.12 12.73 -22.20
C THR A 61 -19.96 11.74 -21.05
N ILE A 62 -19.52 10.52 -21.37
CA ILE A 62 -19.26 9.45 -20.40
C ILE A 62 -17.76 9.17 -20.36
N ALA A 63 -17.19 9.22 -19.16
CA ALA A 63 -15.87 8.71 -18.84
C ALA A 63 -16.00 7.50 -17.90
N PRO A 64 -15.21 6.44 -18.10
CA PRO A 64 -14.31 6.19 -19.23
C PRO A 64 -15.05 5.99 -20.56
N LYS A 65 -14.32 6.15 -21.66
CA LYS A 65 -14.84 5.88 -23.02
C LYS A 65 -15.23 4.41 -23.17
N ASN A 66 -16.15 4.13 -24.08
CA ASN A 66 -16.57 2.77 -24.36
C ASN A 66 -15.39 1.88 -24.80
N GLY A 67 -15.27 0.70 -24.20
CA GLY A 67 -14.18 -0.25 -24.38
C GLY A 67 -12.89 0.10 -23.62
N ALA A 68 -12.87 1.15 -22.79
CA ALA A 68 -11.68 1.49 -22.01
C ALA A 68 -11.32 0.37 -21.03
N THR A 69 -10.03 0.09 -20.90
CA THR A 69 -9.46 -0.84 -19.93
C THR A 69 -8.58 -0.09 -18.94
N ASN A 70 -8.24 -0.73 -17.82
CA ASN A 70 -7.42 -0.15 -16.75
C ASN A 70 -7.99 1.16 -16.18
N ALA A 71 -9.31 1.29 -16.15
CA ALA A 71 -9.95 2.44 -15.52
C ALA A 71 -9.65 2.49 -14.02
N SER A 72 -9.46 3.70 -13.49
CA SER A 72 -9.34 3.95 -12.05
C SER A 72 -10.55 3.40 -11.28
N ILE A 73 -10.31 2.92 -10.06
CA ILE A 73 -11.37 2.46 -9.17
C ILE A 73 -11.94 3.58 -8.30
N ASN A 74 -11.33 4.77 -8.29
CA ASN A 74 -11.73 5.88 -7.42
C ASN A 74 -12.37 7.04 -8.19
N ASN A 75 -11.84 7.35 -9.39
CA ASN A 75 -12.13 8.60 -10.10
C ASN A 75 -12.58 8.40 -11.56
N ALA A 76 -12.68 7.16 -12.05
CA ALA A 76 -12.84 6.92 -13.47
C ALA A 76 -14.24 7.23 -14.01
N ALA A 77 -15.28 6.82 -13.28
CA ALA A 77 -16.65 6.86 -13.77
C ALA A 77 -17.28 8.23 -13.51
N MET A 78 -17.58 8.94 -14.59
CA MET A 78 -18.27 10.22 -14.55
C MET A 78 -19.13 10.38 -15.80
N VAL A 79 -20.37 10.81 -15.61
CA VAL A 79 -21.26 11.22 -16.70
C VAL A 79 -21.50 12.72 -16.56
N THR A 80 -21.38 13.44 -17.67
CA THR A 80 -21.68 14.88 -17.74
C THR A 80 -22.57 15.17 -18.93
N VAL A 81 -23.32 16.27 -18.88
CA VAL A 81 -24.13 16.72 -20.01
C VAL A 81 -23.92 18.21 -20.27
N ALA A 82 -23.83 18.58 -21.55
CA ALA A 82 -23.95 19.96 -22.00
C ALA A 82 -25.30 20.18 -22.71
N LYS A 83 -25.84 21.40 -22.67
CA LYS A 83 -27.11 21.79 -23.33
C LYS A 83 -28.34 20.97 -22.90
N GLY A 84 -28.31 20.42 -21.70
CA GLY A 84 -29.40 19.63 -21.13
C GLY A 84 -29.16 19.30 -19.67
N LYS A 85 -29.97 18.40 -19.13
CA LYS A 85 -29.84 17.85 -17.78
C LYS A 85 -29.98 16.34 -17.83
N LEU A 86 -29.13 15.64 -17.09
CA LEU A 86 -29.26 14.20 -16.85
C LEU A 86 -30.54 13.96 -16.06
N THR A 87 -31.38 13.07 -16.57
CA THR A 87 -32.64 12.66 -15.94
C THR A 87 -32.51 11.29 -15.29
N GLU A 88 -31.67 10.42 -15.86
CA GLU A 88 -31.42 9.08 -15.35
C GLU A 88 -29.99 8.66 -15.69
N VAL A 89 -29.30 8.06 -14.72
CA VAL A 89 -28.03 7.38 -14.93
C VAL A 89 -28.04 6.09 -14.15
N THR A 90 -27.81 4.98 -14.86
CA THR A 90 -27.65 3.65 -14.28
C THR A 90 -26.25 3.14 -14.56
N MET A 91 -25.64 2.51 -13.56
CA MET A 91 -24.37 1.82 -13.70
C MET A 91 -24.48 0.45 -13.07
N THR A 92 -24.05 -0.59 -13.78
CA THR A 92 -24.09 -1.98 -13.29
C THR A 92 -22.77 -2.69 -13.52
N SER A 93 -22.45 -3.66 -12.66
CA SER A 93 -21.39 -4.63 -12.92
C SER A 93 -21.78 -5.56 -14.09
N ALA A 94 -20.82 -6.32 -14.60
CA ALA A 94 -21.08 -7.36 -15.60
C ALA A 94 -22.02 -8.46 -15.09
N ASP A 95 -22.03 -8.69 -13.78
CA ASP A 95 -22.89 -9.66 -13.09
C ASP A 95 -24.31 -9.12 -12.84
N GLY A 96 -24.55 -7.84 -13.13
CA GLY A 96 -25.85 -7.18 -13.04
C GLY A 96 -26.10 -6.39 -11.75
N ASP A 97 -25.12 -6.36 -10.83
CA ASP A 97 -25.25 -5.60 -9.58
C ASP A 97 -25.25 -4.10 -9.86
N ALA A 98 -26.20 -3.38 -9.25
CA ALA A 98 -26.28 -1.93 -9.37
C ALA A 98 -25.14 -1.26 -8.59
N VAL A 99 -24.51 -0.26 -9.21
CA VAL A 99 -23.53 0.62 -8.57
C VAL A 99 -24.25 1.89 -8.13
N GLU A 100 -24.26 2.13 -6.82
CA GLU A 100 -24.80 3.38 -6.30
C GLU A 100 -24.00 4.58 -6.81
N GLY A 101 -24.71 5.62 -7.22
CA GLY A 101 -24.10 6.87 -7.62
C GLY A 101 -24.99 8.06 -7.33
N THR A 102 -24.37 9.23 -7.36
CA THR A 102 -25.01 10.50 -7.00
C THR A 102 -25.12 11.37 -8.24
N LEU A 103 -26.35 11.79 -8.55
CA LEU A 103 -26.63 12.83 -9.53
C LEU A 103 -26.50 14.21 -8.86
N ALA A 104 -25.79 15.14 -9.50
CA ALA A 104 -25.70 16.51 -9.04
C ALA A 104 -27.09 17.18 -9.04
N ALA A 105 -27.35 18.04 -8.06
CA ALA A 105 -28.67 18.68 -7.88
C ALA A 105 -29.10 19.53 -9.10
N ASP A 106 -28.15 20.05 -9.87
CA ASP A 106 -28.40 20.81 -11.09
C ASP A 106 -28.65 19.93 -12.33
N GLY A 107 -28.42 18.61 -12.22
CA GLY A 107 -28.52 17.61 -13.29
C GLY A 107 -27.33 17.63 -14.26
N SER A 108 -26.24 18.32 -13.96
CA SER A 108 -25.11 18.49 -14.88
C SER A 108 -24.16 17.28 -14.92
N SER A 109 -24.11 16.50 -13.84
CA SER A 109 -23.15 15.42 -13.68
C SER A 109 -23.63 14.29 -12.76
N TRP A 110 -23.08 13.11 -12.96
CA TRP A 110 -23.26 11.93 -12.11
C TRP A 110 -21.92 11.22 -11.90
N LYS A 111 -21.71 10.61 -10.72
CA LYS A 111 -20.57 9.74 -10.42
C LYS A 111 -20.94 8.65 -9.39
N PRO A 112 -20.21 7.53 -9.33
CA PRO A 112 -20.38 6.55 -8.27
C PRO A 112 -20.16 7.15 -6.87
N SER A 113 -20.88 6.62 -5.89
CA SER A 113 -20.80 7.07 -4.49
C SER A 113 -19.66 6.39 -3.72
N GLY A 114 -19.19 5.23 -4.19
CA GLY A 114 -18.13 4.45 -3.58
C GLY A 114 -17.00 4.09 -4.54
N GLN A 115 -15.96 3.49 -4.00
CA GLN A 115 -14.87 2.88 -4.78
C GLN A 115 -15.43 1.70 -5.61
N LEU A 116 -14.98 1.58 -6.85
CA LEU A 116 -15.30 0.47 -7.73
C LEU A 116 -14.41 -0.74 -7.43
N GLU A 117 -14.87 -1.92 -7.81
CA GLU A 117 -14.09 -3.15 -7.70
C GLU A 117 -13.01 -3.22 -8.78
N ARG A 118 -11.90 -3.88 -8.48
CA ARG A 118 -10.80 -4.13 -9.43
C ARG A 118 -11.14 -5.30 -10.35
N SER A 119 -10.61 -5.28 -11.57
CA SER A 119 -10.88 -6.32 -12.59
C SER A 119 -12.35 -6.51 -12.93
N THR A 120 -13.17 -5.46 -12.80
CA THR A 120 -14.62 -5.54 -13.02
C THR A 120 -15.00 -4.72 -14.24
N THR A 121 -15.81 -5.32 -15.11
CA THR A 121 -16.43 -4.60 -16.22
C THR A 121 -17.72 -3.96 -15.75
N TYR A 122 -17.84 -2.66 -16.00
CA TYR A 122 -19.04 -1.88 -15.71
C TYR A 122 -19.68 -1.37 -16.98
N LYS A 123 -21.00 -1.22 -16.93
CA LYS A 123 -21.81 -0.62 -17.99
C LYS A 123 -22.53 0.58 -17.42
N ILE A 124 -22.51 1.70 -18.15
CA ILE A 124 -23.23 2.92 -17.85
C ILE A 124 -24.26 3.16 -18.94
N SER A 125 -25.49 3.49 -18.54
CA SER A 125 -26.54 4.02 -19.41
C SER A 125 -27.03 5.34 -18.83
N ALA A 126 -27.08 6.38 -19.65
CA ALA A 126 -27.46 7.72 -19.25
C ALA A 126 -28.51 8.29 -20.20
N THR A 127 -29.50 8.98 -19.64
CA THR A 127 -30.52 9.73 -20.35
C THR A 127 -30.43 11.20 -19.92
N ALA A 128 -30.51 12.10 -20.89
CA ALA A 128 -30.58 13.53 -20.65
C ALA A 128 -31.69 14.17 -21.47
N ALA A 129 -32.28 15.24 -20.96
CA ALA A 129 -33.25 16.06 -21.68
C ALA A 129 -32.70 17.46 -21.95
N ASP A 130 -32.93 17.99 -23.16
CA ASP A 130 -32.62 19.37 -23.49
C ASP A 130 -33.70 20.35 -22.99
N SER A 131 -33.52 21.65 -23.25
CA SER A 131 -34.47 22.69 -22.83
C SER A 131 -35.88 22.55 -23.42
N LYS A 132 -36.05 21.77 -24.49
CA LYS A 132 -37.32 21.48 -25.15
C LYS A 132 -37.91 20.13 -24.67
N GLY A 133 -37.27 19.46 -23.71
CA GLY A 133 -37.69 18.16 -23.19
C GLY A 133 -37.35 16.98 -24.11
N ARG A 134 -36.49 17.18 -25.12
CA ARG A 134 -36.10 16.11 -26.04
C ARG A 134 -34.98 15.27 -25.45
N GLU A 135 -35.11 13.96 -25.52
CA GLU A 135 -34.16 13.03 -24.90
C GLU A 135 -32.93 12.76 -25.78
N ALA A 136 -31.79 12.63 -25.12
CA ALA A 136 -30.57 12.06 -25.65
C ALA A 136 -30.16 10.89 -24.76
N HIS A 137 -29.59 9.85 -25.36
CA HIS A 137 -29.09 8.68 -24.64
C HIS A 137 -27.59 8.51 -24.88
N GLY A 138 -26.88 8.06 -23.86
CA GLY A 138 -25.48 7.70 -23.93
C GLY A 138 -25.24 6.38 -23.21
N ASN A 139 -24.38 5.55 -23.76
CA ASN A 139 -23.94 4.32 -23.10
C ASN A 139 -22.42 4.16 -23.20
N SER A 140 -21.84 3.48 -22.23
CA SER A 140 -20.43 3.13 -22.21
C SER A 140 -20.22 1.84 -21.42
N SER A 141 -19.25 1.03 -21.83
CA SER A 141 -18.74 -0.09 -21.04
C SER A 141 -17.24 0.10 -20.85
N PHE A 142 -16.73 -0.19 -19.66
CA PHE A 142 -15.29 -0.13 -19.38
C PHE A 142 -14.90 -1.17 -18.34
N THR A 143 -13.60 -1.48 -18.26
CA THR A 143 -13.04 -2.42 -17.29
C THR A 143 -12.06 -1.71 -16.37
N THR A 144 -12.22 -1.89 -15.06
CA THR A 144 -11.31 -1.33 -14.05
C THR A 144 -9.97 -2.04 -14.03
N VAL A 145 -8.95 -1.36 -13.52
CA VAL A 145 -7.59 -1.89 -13.40
C VAL A 145 -7.53 -3.18 -12.58
N SER A 146 -6.66 -4.11 -12.99
CA SER A 146 -6.50 -5.41 -12.35
C SER A 146 -5.39 -5.46 -11.30
N PRO A 147 -5.43 -6.44 -10.36
CA PRO A 147 -4.33 -7.31 -10.01
C PRO A 147 -2.93 -6.89 -10.42
N GLU A 148 -2.68 -7.27 -11.67
CA GLU A 148 -1.45 -7.35 -12.42
C GLU A 148 -1.04 -5.99 -12.98
N ASN A 149 -2.00 -5.11 -13.26
CA ASN A 149 -1.77 -3.77 -13.79
C ASN A 149 -1.86 -2.65 -12.73
N SER A 150 -1.89 -3.00 -11.44
CA SER A 150 -1.83 -1.98 -10.39
C SER A 150 -0.99 -2.35 -9.18
N PHE A 151 -0.56 -1.35 -8.42
CA PHE A 151 0.20 -1.51 -7.19
C PHE A 151 -0.46 -0.81 -6.00
N ILE A 152 -0.10 -1.27 -4.81
CA ILE A 152 -0.40 -0.62 -3.54
C ILE A 152 0.88 -0.55 -2.68
N GLY A 153 0.97 0.47 -1.83
CA GLY A 153 1.90 0.59 -0.74
C GLY A 153 1.25 0.22 0.60
N ASN A 154 1.79 -0.77 1.27
CA ASN A 154 1.51 -1.03 2.68
C ASN A 154 2.35 -0.06 3.50
N PHE A 155 1.73 0.68 4.41
CA PHE A 155 2.41 1.74 5.13
C PHE A 155 2.33 1.55 6.64
N THR A 156 3.31 2.10 7.33
CA THR A 156 3.32 2.29 8.77
C THR A 156 3.84 3.70 9.06
N PRO A 157 3.32 4.41 10.08
CA PRO A 157 2.26 4.02 11.02
C PRO A 157 0.85 3.93 10.41
N GLU A 158 -0.04 3.20 11.10
CA GLU A 158 -1.46 3.10 10.75
C GLU A 158 -2.27 4.34 11.19
N ASP A 159 -3.44 4.53 10.59
CA ASP A 159 -4.33 5.65 10.91
C ASP A 159 -4.81 5.61 12.37
N GLY A 160 -4.80 6.77 13.03
CA GLY A 160 -5.17 6.91 14.43
C GLY A 160 -4.13 6.40 15.45
N SER A 161 -3.03 5.80 15.00
CA SER A 161 -2.00 5.27 15.90
C SER A 161 -1.24 6.37 16.65
N THR A 162 -0.59 5.98 17.75
CA THR A 162 0.39 6.81 18.47
C THR A 162 1.72 6.06 18.54
N VAL A 163 2.80 6.71 18.11
CA VAL A 163 4.13 6.11 17.98
C VAL A 163 5.20 6.96 18.64
N GLY A 164 6.34 6.36 18.94
CA GLY A 164 7.51 7.07 19.46
C GLY A 164 8.21 7.93 18.41
N VAL A 165 9.12 8.78 18.88
CA VAL A 165 9.76 9.84 18.08
C VAL A 165 10.67 9.34 16.96
N GLY A 166 11.07 8.08 16.97
CA GLY A 166 11.93 7.47 15.94
C GLY A 166 11.17 6.82 14.80
N MET A 167 9.84 6.78 14.82
CA MET A 167 9.06 6.04 13.82
C MET A 167 9.05 6.74 12.45
N PRO A 168 9.71 6.22 11.40
CA PRO A 168 9.56 6.81 10.07
C PRO A 168 8.17 6.52 9.50
N VAL A 169 7.75 7.29 8.49
CA VAL A 169 6.69 6.83 7.60
C VAL A 169 7.32 5.88 6.59
N SER A 170 7.08 4.58 6.70
CA SER A 170 7.63 3.58 5.78
C SER A 170 6.52 3.03 4.89
N ILE A 171 6.78 2.96 3.58
CA ILE A 171 5.85 2.47 2.57
C ILE A 171 6.53 1.34 1.80
N ASN A 172 5.96 0.14 1.89
CA ASN A 172 6.39 -1.06 1.19
C ASN A 172 5.39 -1.38 0.07
N PHE A 173 5.80 -1.19 -1.17
CA PHE A 173 5.02 -1.47 -2.36
C PHE A 173 5.00 -2.96 -2.68
N ASN A 174 3.82 -3.48 -3.03
CA ASN A 174 3.65 -4.88 -3.42
C ASN A 174 4.24 -5.21 -4.81
N LYS A 175 4.74 -4.20 -5.53
CA LYS A 175 5.39 -4.32 -6.84
C LYS A 175 6.58 -3.38 -6.91
N ALA A 176 7.55 -3.71 -7.78
CA ALA A 176 8.68 -2.85 -8.05
C ALA A 176 8.22 -1.55 -8.73
N ILE A 177 8.69 -0.43 -8.22
CA ILE A 177 8.48 0.92 -8.71
C ILE A 177 9.75 1.34 -9.45
N THR A 178 9.64 1.47 -10.78
CA THR A 178 10.71 2.00 -11.63
C THR A 178 10.59 3.51 -11.79
N ASN A 179 9.37 4.05 -11.79
CA ASN A 179 9.09 5.49 -11.80
C ASN A 179 8.96 6.04 -10.36
N LYS A 180 10.07 6.00 -9.63
CA LYS A 180 10.12 6.44 -8.21
C LYS A 180 9.67 7.88 -8.03
N LYS A 181 10.04 8.76 -8.97
CA LYS A 181 9.69 10.17 -8.92
C LYS A 181 8.18 10.39 -8.94
N ALA A 182 7.47 9.82 -9.92
CA ALA A 182 6.02 10.00 -10.03
C ALA A 182 5.28 9.47 -8.79
N VAL A 183 5.73 8.33 -8.26
CA VAL A 183 5.16 7.75 -7.03
C VAL A 183 5.44 8.63 -5.81
N GLN A 184 6.68 9.12 -5.66
CA GLN A 184 7.06 10.00 -4.55
C GLN A 184 6.33 11.35 -4.61
N ASP A 185 6.16 11.94 -5.80
CA ASP A 185 5.38 13.18 -5.99
C ASP A 185 3.89 12.99 -5.61
N GLY A 186 3.36 11.76 -5.73
CA GLY A 186 2.03 11.36 -5.27
C GLY A 186 1.93 11.09 -3.76
N ILE A 187 3.03 11.19 -3.00
CA ILE A 187 3.10 10.92 -1.57
C ILE A 187 3.52 12.20 -0.85
N LYS A 188 2.68 12.66 0.07
CA LYS A 188 2.98 13.84 0.89
C LYS A 188 2.92 13.50 2.37
N VAL A 189 4.01 13.73 3.08
CA VAL A 189 4.05 13.65 4.54
C VAL A 189 4.25 15.05 5.11
N THR A 190 3.44 15.41 6.09
CA THR A 190 3.51 16.71 6.78
C THR A 190 3.41 16.51 8.28
N SER A 191 4.09 17.36 9.05
CA SER A 191 4.01 17.37 10.51
C SER A 191 3.49 18.70 11.03
N SER A 192 2.66 18.66 12.08
CA SER A 192 2.21 19.86 12.79
C SER A 192 3.34 20.62 13.48
N SER A 193 4.53 20.01 13.67
CA SER A 193 5.73 20.71 14.16
C SER A 193 6.39 21.59 13.11
N GLY A 194 6.04 21.44 11.84
CA GLY A 194 6.70 22.12 10.73
C GLY A 194 8.05 21.53 10.32
N GLN A 195 8.46 20.40 10.90
CA GLN A 195 9.67 19.68 10.47
C GLN A 195 9.56 19.29 8.99
N GLU A 196 10.61 19.59 8.23
CA GLU A 196 10.75 19.12 6.85
C GLU A 196 10.88 17.60 6.83
N VAL A 197 10.21 16.94 5.89
CA VAL A 197 10.18 15.49 5.77
C VAL A 197 10.63 15.11 4.37
N VAL A 198 11.68 14.29 4.29
CA VAL A 198 12.26 13.87 3.01
C VAL A 198 12.18 12.35 2.87
N GLY A 199 11.83 11.91 1.65
CA GLY A 199 11.77 10.49 1.30
C GLY A 199 13.11 9.94 0.82
N HIS A 200 13.42 8.71 1.23
CA HIS A 200 14.56 7.93 0.80
C HIS A 200 14.12 6.55 0.33
N TRP A 201 14.51 6.17 -0.89
CA TRP A 201 14.25 4.85 -1.44
C TRP A 201 15.38 3.89 -1.11
N PHE A 202 15.11 2.87 -0.29
CA PHE A 202 16.09 1.82 0.00
C PHE A 202 16.26 0.83 -1.15
N ASN A 203 15.19 0.59 -1.91
CA ASN A 203 15.18 -0.26 -3.09
C ASN A 203 14.02 0.16 -4.01
N ASN A 204 13.57 -0.69 -4.93
CA ASN A 204 12.45 -0.37 -5.82
C ASN A 204 11.07 -0.62 -5.19
N GLN A 205 11.01 -1.04 -3.93
CA GLN A 205 9.76 -1.39 -3.25
C GLN A 205 9.60 -0.72 -1.89
N ARG A 206 10.64 -0.09 -1.33
CA ARG A 206 10.57 0.56 -0.03
C ARG A 206 11.00 2.02 -0.10
N LEU A 207 10.07 2.89 0.30
CA LEU A 207 10.27 4.32 0.52
C LEU A 207 10.03 4.63 2.00
N ASP A 208 11.03 5.18 2.67
CA ASP A 208 10.89 5.69 4.03
C ASP A 208 10.96 7.21 4.01
N LEU A 209 10.14 7.89 4.81
CA LEU A 209 10.11 9.34 4.95
C LEU A 209 10.28 9.73 6.42
N ARG A 210 11.22 10.64 6.69
CA ARG A 210 11.49 11.17 8.03
C ARG A 210 12.07 12.59 7.97
N PRO A 211 12.01 13.33 9.08
CA PRO A 211 12.81 14.54 9.27
C PRO A 211 14.28 14.23 9.55
N GLU A 212 15.11 15.28 9.56
CA GLU A 212 16.54 15.21 9.88
C GLU A 212 16.78 14.64 11.28
N ASP A 213 16.18 15.28 12.28
CA ASP A 213 16.14 14.85 13.68
C ASP A 213 14.90 13.98 13.96
N TYR A 214 14.85 13.32 15.12
CA TYR A 214 13.64 12.63 15.56
C TYR A 214 12.41 13.56 15.55
N TRP A 215 11.24 12.96 15.36
CA TRP A 215 9.99 13.72 15.40
C TRP A 215 9.85 14.49 16.71
N GLN A 216 9.38 15.72 16.64
CA GLN A 216 9.01 16.48 17.83
C GLN A 216 7.84 15.79 18.54
N GLY A 217 8.02 15.45 19.81
CA GLY A 217 6.98 14.82 20.63
C GLY A 217 5.71 15.67 20.71
N GLY A 218 4.56 15.01 20.72
CA GLY A 218 3.23 15.64 20.72
C GLY A 218 2.76 16.16 19.36
N SER A 219 3.56 16.02 18.30
CA SER A 219 3.16 16.41 16.94
C SER A 219 2.15 15.42 16.35
N THR A 220 1.42 15.89 15.35
CA THR A 220 0.56 15.06 14.49
C THR A 220 1.17 15.02 13.10
N VAL A 221 1.34 13.81 12.57
CA VAL A 221 1.88 13.58 11.23
C VAL A 221 0.76 13.08 10.32
N THR A 222 0.66 13.68 9.15
CA THR A 222 -0.31 13.30 8.12
C THR A 222 0.42 12.77 6.89
N LEU A 223 0.10 11.53 6.50
CA LEU A 223 0.48 10.90 5.24
C LEU A 223 -0.71 11.00 4.26
N LYS A 224 -0.49 11.62 3.11
CA LYS A 224 -1.42 11.63 1.99
C LYS A 224 -0.87 10.78 0.85
N LEU A 225 -1.60 9.75 0.48
CA LEU A 225 -1.38 8.93 -0.71
C LEU A 225 -2.34 9.39 -1.80
N ALA A 226 -1.81 9.99 -2.86
CA ALA A 226 -2.54 10.37 -4.07
C ALA A 226 -1.98 9.57 -5.25
N LEU A 227 -2.07 8.24 -5.14
CA LEU A 227 -1.44 7.30 -6.07
C LEU A 227 -2.42 6.75 -7.11
N ASP A 228 -3.72 7.00 -6.98
CA ASP A 228 -4.72 6.56 -7.96
C ASP A 228 -4.39 7.08 -9.36
N GLY A 229 -4.15 6.17 -10.31
CA GLY A 229 -3.76 6.49 -11.67
C GLY A 229 -2.29 6.91 -11.86
N VAL A 230 -1.48 6.98 -10.79
CA VAL A 230 -0.05 7.28 -10.88
C VAL A 230 0.70 6.05 -11.39
N GLU A 231 1.40 6.17 -12.51
CA GLU A 231 2.17 5.08 -13.10
C GLU A 231 3.51 4.88 -12.37
N GLY A 232 3.65 3.73 -11.70
CA GLY A 232 4.84 3.37 -10.92
C GLY A 232 5.81 2.46 -11.69
N ALA A 233 5.31 1.75 -12.69
CA ALA A 233 6.08 0.99 -13.67
C ALA A 233 5.26 0.91 -14.97
N ASP A 234 5.88 0.48 -16.08
CA ASP A 234 5.23 0.38 -17.39
C ASP A 234 3.90 -0.39 -17.31
N GLY A 235 2.79 0.32 -17.55
CA GLY A 235 1.42 -0.22 -17.50
C GLY A 235 0.91 -0.59 -16.10
N VAL A 236 1.63 -0.23 -15.03
CA VAL A 236 1.26 -0.52 -13.64
C VAL A 236 1.00 0.78 -12.88
N VAL A 237 -0.27 1.00 -12.51
CA VAL A 237 -0.72 2.23 -11.85
C VAL A 237 -1.08 2.03 -10.37
N GLY A 238 -0.94 3.06 -9.56
CA GLY A 238 -1.42 3.04 -8.18
C GLY A 238 -2.94 3.13 -8.13
N VAL A 239 -3.52 2.61 -7.04
CA VAL A 239 -4.98 2.63 -6.80
C VAL A 239 -5.37 3.24 -5.45
N GLN A 240 -4.38 3.70 -4.68
CA GLN A 240 -4.62 4.27 -3.35
C GLN A 240 -4.82 5.78 -3.42
N GLN A 241 -5.96 6.22 -2.89
CA GLN A 241 -6.24 7.62 -2.58
C GLN A 241 -6.69 7.70 -1.12
N LYS A 242 -5.76 8.01 -0.21
CA LYS A 242 -6.00 7.94 1.25
C LYS A 242 -5.28 9.07 1.97
N THR A 243 -5.87 9.50 3.09
CA THR A 243 -5.20 10.38 4.06
C THR A 243 -5.18 9.64 5.39
N VAL A 244 -4.00 9.58 6.00
CA VAL A 244 -3.70 8.84 7.22
C VAL A 244 -3.07 9.81 8.19
N THR A 245 -3.50 9.77 9.45
CA THR A 245 -2.98 10.65 10.50
C THR A 245 -2.58 9.82 11.71
N PHE A 246 -1.38 10.07 12.23
CA PHE A 246 -0.92 9.46 13.49
C PHE A 246 -0.31 10.52 14.40
N LYS A 247 -0.21 10.19 15.69
CA LYS A 247 0.38 11.06 16.71
C LYS A 247 1.78 10.60 17.07
N VAL A 248 2.66 11.55 17.30
CA VAL A 248 3.97 11.32 17.91
C VAL A 248 3.83 11.51 19.41
N GLY A 249 4.18 10.49 20.19
CA GLY A 249 4.12 10.49 21.64
C GLY A 249 5.23 11.30 22.30
N ARG A 250 5.59 10.92 23.52
CA ARG A 250 6.73 11.50 24.26
C ARG A 250 8.06 11.15 23.60
N ASN A 251 9.11 11.92 23.86
CA ASN A 251 10.46 11.53 23.46
C ASN A 251 10.99 10.50 24.46
N GLN A 252 11.24 9.27 24.01
CA GLN A 252 11.90 8.25 24.83
C GLN A 252 13.01 7.55 24.05
N VAL A 253 14.20 7.52 24.64
CA VAL A 253 15.38 6.84 24.11
C VAL A 253 15.96 5.93 25.20
N SER A 254 16.18 4.68 24.86
CA SER A 254 16.84 3.70 25.73
C SER A 254 18.26 3.43 25.23
N THR A 255 19.27 3.87 25.98
CA THR A 255 20.68 3.68 25.60
C THR A 255 21.25 2.45 26.28
N VAL A 256 21.55 1.42 25.50
CA VAL A 256 22.26 0.20 25.90
C VAL A 256 23.76 0.43 25.75
N ASP A 257 24.50 0.29 26.84
CA ASP A 257 25.96 0.22 26.83
C ASP A 257 26.37 -1.25 26.98
N ALA A 258 26.77 -1.88 25.88
CA ALA A 258 27.08 -3.30 25.86
C ALA A 258 28.33 -3.63 26.70
N LYS A 259 29.25 -2.68 26.88
CA LYS A 259 30.45 -2.85 27.71
C LYS A 259 30.14 -2.67 29.20
N ALA A 260 29.26 -1.74 29.54
CA ALA A 260 28.85 -1.50 30.92
C ALA A 260 27.71 -2.43 31.39
N HIS A 261 27.17 -3.28 30.50
CA HIS A 261 26.04 -4.18 30.77
C HIS A 261 24.81 -3.49 31.36
N THR A 262 24.57 -2.24 30.96
CA THR A 262 23.44 -1.44 31.46
C THR A 262 22.68 -0.77 30.33
N MET A 263 21.40 -0.55 30.56
CA MET A 263 20.55 0.26 29.71
C MET A 263 19.97 1.42 30.52
N THR A 264 20.11 2.65 30.01
CA THR A 264 19.54 3.85 30.61
C THR A 264 18.38 4.34 29.76
N VAL A 265 17.19 4.39 30.35
CA VAL A 265 15.97 4.88 29.71
C VAL A 265 15.80 6.35 30.05
N THR A 266 15.79 7.19 29.01
CA THR A 266 15.61 8.63 29.11
C THR A 266 14.29 9.01 28.48
N ARG A 267 13.47 9.78 29.20
CA ARG A 267 12.19 10.30 28.75
C ARG A 267 12.21 11.81 28.87
N ASP A 268 11.97 12.50 27.75
CA ASP A 268 11.98 13.97 27.65
C ASP A 268 13.24 14.60 28.29
N GLY A 269 14.41 14.00 27.99
CA GLY A 269 15.72 14.44 28.47
C GLY A 269 16.06 14.04 29.92
N LYS A 270 15.17 13.33 30.64
CA LYS A 270 15.40 12.89 32.03
C LYS A 270 15.53 11.38 32.12
N THR A 271 16.53 10.89 32.83
CA THR A 271 16.65 9.46 33.14
C THR A 271 15.50 9.02 34.05
N VAL A 272 14.72 8.04 33.60
CA VAL A 272 13.60 7.46 34.36
C VAL A 272 13.89 6.07 34.91
N LYS A 273 14.87 5.37 34.32
CA LYS A 273 15.28 4.04 34.79
C LYS A 273 16.69 3.69 34.28
N THR A 274 17.42 2.94 35.09
CA THR A 274 18.60 2.18 34.66
C THR A 274 18.32 0.70 34.91
N ILE A 275 18.57 -0.13 33.90
CA ILE A 275 18.25 -1.56 33.90
C ILE A 275 19.53 -2.35 33.62
N PRO A 276 19.88 -3.36 34.45
CA PRO A 276 20.96 -4.29 34.11
C PRO A 276 20.54 -5.19 32.94
N ILE A 277 21.44 -5.38 31.98
CA ILE A 277 21.18 -6.14 30.75
C ILE A 277 22.23 -7.24 30.52
N SER A 278 21.95 -8.15 29.59
CA SER A 278 22.95 -9.02 28.94
C SER A 278 22.78 -8.87 27.42
N ALA A 279 23.80 -8.36 26.74
CA ALA A 279 23.78 -8.19 25.28
C ALA A 279 24.33 -9.43 24.54
N GLY A 280 24.62 -9.29 23.25
CA GLY A 280 25.26 -10.31 22.42
C GLY A 280 26.67 -10.68 22.88
N SER A 281 26.99 -11.97 22.84
CA SER A 281 28.31 -12.50 23.21
C SER A 281 29.42 -11.97 22.29
N SER A 282 30.68 -12.33 22.57
CA SER A 282 31.79 -12.00 21.66
C SER A 282 31.63 -12.61 20.27
N ASP A 283 31.02 -13.79 20.20
CA ASP A 283 30.87 -14.56 18.97
C ASP A 283 29.67 -14.07 18.16
N ASN A 284 28.65 -13.55 18.86
CA ASN A 284 27.41 -13.01 18.30
C ASN A 284 27.09 -11.63 18.89
N PRO A 285 27.92 -10.62 18.64
CA PRO A 285 27.77 -9.32 19.28
C PRO A 285 26.52 -8.57 18.78
N THR A 286 25.94 -7.74 19.64
CA THR A 286 24.78 -6.90 19.26
C THR A 286 25.23 -5.76 18.36
N TYR A 287 24.48 -5.44 17.29
CA TYR A 287 24.79 -4.25 16.48
C TYR A 287 24.85 -2.97 17.31
N ASN A 288 25.79 -2.09 16.98
CA ASN A 288 25.75 -0.69 17.44
C ASN A 288 24.70 0.11 16.65
N GLY A 289 24.35 1.29 17.13
CA GLY A 289 23.54 2.26 16.40
C GLY A 289 22.14 2.48 16.98
N GLN A 290 21.34 3.23 16.24
CA GLN A 290 20.01 3.67 16.61
C GLN A 290 18.98 2.72 16.00
N MET A 291 18.23 2.01 16.84
CA MET A 291 17.25 1.02 16.41
C MET A 291 15.86 1.39 16.88
N VAL A 292 14.90 1.40 15.96
CA VAL A 292 13.50 1.76 16.25
C VAL A 292 12.72 0.51 16.62
N ILE A 293 11.94 0.57 17.71
CA ILE A 293 11.03 -0.52 18.08
C ILE A 293 9.94 -0.61 17.00
N SER A 294 9.98 -1.64 16.18
CA SER A 294 9.02 -1.83 15.08
C SER A 294 7.77 -2.60 15.50
N GLU A 295 7.93 -3.52 16.46
CA GLU A 295 6.86 -4.40 16.94
C GLU A 295 7.03 -4.69 18.42
N LYS A 296 5.93 -5.03 19.08
CA LYS A 296 5.90 -5.43 20.49
C LYS A 296 5.04 -6.69 20.65
N PHE A 297 5.58 -7.70 21.32
CA PHE A 297 4.88 -8.94 21.64
C PHE A 297 4.98 -9.18 23.14
N LYS A 298 3.84 -9.37 23.82
CA LYS A 298 3.87 -9.77 25.24
C LYS A 298 4.61 -11.09 25.38
N GLU A 299 4.42 -12.01 24.44
CA GLU A 299 5.16 -13.25 24.32
C GLU A 299 5.28 -13.63 22.84
N THR A 300 6.41 -14.20 22.42
CA THR A 300 6.61 -14.68 21.05
C THR A 300 7.61 -15.83 20.98
N ARG A 301 7.55 -16.62 19.90
CA ARG A 301 8.56 -17.65 19.61
C ARG A 301 9.74 -17.01 18.88
N MET A 302 10.95 -17.21 19.40
CA MET A 302 12.19 -16.84 18.73
C MET A 302 12.95 -18.09 18.30
N ASP A 303 13.11 -18.26 16.99
CA ASP A 303 13.75 -19.41 16.35
C ASP A 303 14.93 -18.91 15.51
N GLY A 304 16.15 -19.30 15.88
CA GLY A 304 17.39 -18.86 15.26
C GLY A 304 17.49 -19.20 13.78
N SER A 305 16.83 -20.27 13.33
CA SER A 305 16.83 -20.66 11.91
C SER A 305 16.16 -19.61 11.02
N THR A 306 15.21 -18.84 11.56
CA THR A 306 14.50 -17.78 10.81
C THR A 306 15.39 -16.58 10.47
N VAL A 307 16.54 -16.47 11.13
CA VAL A 307 17.48 -15.35 11.01
C VAL A 307 18.91 -15.83 10.72
N GLY A 308 19.08 -17.11 10.37
CA GLY A 308 20.35 -17.68 9.91
C GLY A 308 21.30 -18.17 11.00
N PHE A 309 20.85 -18.25 12.26
CA PHE A 309 21.60 -18.93 13.33
C PHE A 309 21.22 -20.40 13.35
N THR A 310 21.93 -21.22 12.56
CA THR A 310 21.70 -22.65 12.46
C THR A 310 22.93 -23.47 12.80
N ASP A 311 22.71 -24.64 13.41
CA ASP A 311 23.72 -25.68 13.54
C ASP A 311 24.04 -26.34 12.17
N ASP A 312 24.99 -27.28 12.19
CA ASP A 312 25.44 -28.02 11.00
C ASP A 312 24.32 -28.83 10.31
N ASP A 313 23.22 -29.14 11.03
CA ASP A 313 22.04 -29.84 10.53
C ASP A 313 20.96 -28.88 10.01
N GLY A 314 21.20 -27.56 10.05
CA GLY A 314 20.26 -26.52 9.64
C GLY A 314 19.16 -26.22 10.65
N LYS A 315 19.24 -26.73 11.89
CA LYS A 315 18.30 -26.40 12.97
C LYS A 315 18.75 -25.12 13.66
N GLY A 316 17.79 -24.34 14.18
CA GLY A 316 18.12 -23.12 14.90
C GLY A 316 19.02 -23.39 16.12
N GLU A 317 20.08 -22.60 16.31
CA GLU A 317 20.93 -22.66 17.51
C GLU A 317 20.13 -22.37 18.79
N TYR A 318 18.98 -21.71 18.65
CA TYR A 318 17.97 -21.54 19.67
C TYR A 318 16.56 -21.66 19.07
N ASP A 319 15.63 -22.18 19.86
CA ASP A 319 14.19 -22.19 19.56
C ASP A 319 13.42 -22.09 20.89
N ILE A 320 13.08 -20.87 21.26
CA ILE A 320 12.39 -20.57 22.53
C ILE A 320 10.97 -20.14 22.18
N LYS A 321 9.99 -20.91 22.65
CA LYS A 321 8.58 -20.80 22.22
C LYS A 321 7.84 -19.62 22.85
N ASP A 322 8.32 -19.17 24.00
CA ASP A 322 7.63 -18.28 24.94
C ASP A 322 8.55 -17.16 25.43
N VAL A 323 9.23 -16.46 24.51
CA VAL A 323 10.09 -15.31 24.88
C VAL A 323 9.21 -14.14 25.33
N PRO A 324 9.30 -13.72 26.61
CA PRO A 324 8.43 -12.69 27.15
C PRO A 324 8.89 -11.27 26.77
N HIS A 325 7.95 -10.33 26.77
CA HIS A 325 8.17 -8.89 26.66
C HIS A 325 9.10 -8.48 25.51
N ALA A 326 8.92 -9.11 24.35
CA ALA A 326 9.79 -8.95 23.20
C ALA A 326 9.43 -7.71 22.38
N MET A 327 10.44 -6.91 22.04
CA MET A 327 10.31 -5.74 21.19
C MET A 327 11.35 -5.81 20.06
N ARG A 328 10.86 -5.83 18.81
CA ARG A 328 11.72 -6.02 17.62
C ARG A 328 12.45 -4.72 17.28
N LEU A 329 13.75 -4.82 17.02
CA LEU A 329 14.65 -3.71 16.69
C LEU A 329 15.22 -3.80 15.27
N SER A 330 15.28 -4.99 14.68
CA SER A 330 15.79 -5.20 13.32
C SER A 330 15.05 -6.33 12.59
N THR A 331 15.07 -6.27 11.26
CA THR A 331 14.55 -7.36 10.41
C THR A 331 15.44 -8.60 10.45
N SER A 332 16.74 -8.44 10.75
CA SER A 332 17.68 -9.55 10.91
C SER A 332 17.63 -10.22 12.29
N GLY A 333 16.65 -9.90 13.14
CA GLY A 333 16.39 -10.66 14.37
C GLY A 333 16.88 -10.07 15.68
N THR A 334 17.31 -8.81 15.72
CA THR A 334 17.65 -8.15 16.99
C THR A 334 16.37 -7.77 17.74
N PHE A 335 16.27 -8.23 18.99
CA PHE A 335 15.22 -7.85 19.93
C PHE A 335 15.81 -7.30 21.22
N ILE A 336 15.02 -6.51 21.93
CA ILE A 336 15.11 -6.39 23.38
C ILE A 336 13.96 -7.20 23.99
N HIS A 337 14.25 -8.07 24.94
CA HIS A 337 13.25 -9.01 25.46
C HIS A 337 13.55 -9.46 26.88
N GLY A 338 12.55 -10.04 27.53
CA GLY A 338 12.71 -10.72 28.80
C GLY A 338 13.38 -12.08 28.64
N ASN A 339 14.23 -12.42 29.59
CA ASN A 339 15.00 -13.65 29.63
C ASN A 339 14.83 -14.28 31.01
N TYR A 340 14.07 -15.39 31.04
CA TYR A 340 13.78 -16.16 32.24
C TYR A 340 14.72 -17.36 32.44
N TRP A 341 15.40 -17.81 31.36
CA TRP A 341 16.26 -18.98 31.35
C TRP A 341 17.70 -18.69 31.78
N GLY A 342 18.17 -17.46 31.55
CA GLY A 342 19.49 -17.00 31.93
C GLY A 342 19.63 -16.85 33.44
N ALA A 343 20.78 -17.27 33.98
CA ALA A 343 21.10 -17.06 35.39
C ALA A 343 21.01 -15.57 35.74
N LYS A 344 20.33 -15.22 36.84
CA LYS A 344 20.10 -13.81 37.22
C LYS A 344 21.39 -12.99 37.38
N SER A 345 22.52 -13.63 37.66
CA SER A 345 23.83 -12.99 37.80
C SER A 345 24.43 -12.43 36.51
N ILE A 346 23.97 -12.86 35.32
CA ILE A 346 24.51 -12.38 34.04
C ILE A 346 24.08 -10.94 33.75
N PHE A 347 22.88 -10.54 34.19
CA PHE A 347 22.36 -9.20 33.94
C PHE A 347 23.18 -8.18 34.72
N GLY A 348 23.81 -7.24 34.01
CA GLY A 348 24.73 -6.28 34.61
C GLY A 348 26.19 -6.75 34.70
N SER A 349 26.50 -7.97 34.24
CA SER A 349 27.83 -8.57 34.43
C SER A 349 28.42 -9.22 33.19
N ALA A 350 27.61 -9.74 32.27
CA ALA A 350 28.07 -10.48 31.10
C ALA A 350 27.12 -10.33 29.91
N ASN A 351 27.67 -10.50 28.71
CA ASN A 351 26.91 -10.58 27.47
C ASN A 351 26.92 -12.02 26.95
N THR A 352 25.74 -12.60 26.72
CA THR A 352 25.60 -14.04 26.50
C THR A 352 24.63 -14.40 25.38
N SER A 353 23.99 -13.43 24.71
CA SER A 353 22.95 -13.71 23.72
C SER A 353 23.51 -13.87 22.30
N HIS A 354 22.64 -14.24 21.36
CA HIS A 354 22.91 -14.26 19.91
C HIS A 354 22.59 -12.90 19.26
N GLY A 355 23.01 -11.80 19.90
CA GLY A 355 22.81 -10.43 19.41
C GLY A 355 21.60 -9.68 19.99
N CYS A 356 20.70 -10.34 20.72
CA CYS A 356 19.60 -9.67 21.42
C CYS A 356 20.05 -8.94 22.71
N VAL A 357 19.25 -7.99 23.18
CA VAL A 357 19.42 -7.37 24.50
C VAL A 357 18.46 -8.05 25.48
N GLY A 358 19.00 -8.92 26.32
CA GLY A 358 18.26 -9.65 27.34
C GLY A 358 18.08 -8.84 28.63
N LEU A 359 16.86 -8.87 29.16
CA LEU A 359 16.47 -8.29 30.43
C LEU A 359 16.02 -9.39 31.39
N SER A 360 16.24 -9.21 32.68
CA SER A 360 15.77 -10.19 33.65
C SER A 360 14.23 -10.31 33.61
N ASP A 361 13.71 -11.54 33.54
CA ASP A 361 12.26 -11.78 33.52
C ASP A 361 11.86 -13.13 34.16
N THR A 362 10.57 -13.42 34.19
CA THR A 362 10.00 -14.73 34.55
C THR A 362 9.30 -15.35 33.35
N GLN A 363 9.20 -16.68 33.35
CA GLN A 363 8.49 -17.40 32.29
C GLN A 363 7.00 -17.00 32.26
N GLY A 364 6.41 -16.88 31.07
CA GLY A 364 4.98 -16.58 30.86
C GLY A 364 4.61 -15.10 30.79
N ALA A 365 5.57 -14.17 30.88
CA ALA A 365 5.34 -12.73 30.74
C ALA A 365 4.28 -12.12 31.70
N ASP A 366 4.01 -12.77 32.84
CA ASP A 366 2.90 -12.39 33.74
C ASP A 366 3.33 -11.64 35.00
N ASP A 367 4.62 -11.58 35.34
CA ASP A 367 5.11 -10.80 36.49
C ASP A 367 5.39 -9.35 36.07
N PRO A 368 4.57 -8.37 36.52
CA PRO A 368 4.75 -6.96 36.17
C PRO A 368 5.96 -6.32 36.86
N ASN A 369 6.59 -7.00 37.82
CA ASN A 369 7.68 -6.45 38.63
C ASN A 369 9.07 -6.71 38.02
N THR A 370 9.15 -7.40 36.88
CA THR A 370 10.42 -7.67 36.24
C THR A 370 10.93 -6.46 35.46
N PRO A 371 12.27 -6.30 35.31
CA PRO A 371 12.83 -5.25 34.46
C PRO A 371 12.32 -5.28 33.01
N ALA A 372 12.08 -6.47 32.47
CA ALA A 372 11.55 -6.64 31.12
C ALA A 372 10.09 -6.15 31.00
N ALA A 373 9.21 -6.57 31.93
CA ALA A 373 7.83 -6.12 31.99
C ALA A 373 7.74 -4.59 32.12
N TRP A 374 8.53 -4.02 33.04
CA TRP A 374 8.58 -2.57 33.22
C TRP A 374 8.96 -1.84 31.92
N LEU A 375 10.00 -2.29 31.22
CA LEU A 375 10.43 -1.65 29.98
C LEU A 375 9.36 -1.78 28.90
N TYR A 376 8.78 -2.97 28.75
CA TYR A 376 7.74 -3.25 27.78
C TYR A 376 6.54 -2.33 27.99
N ASP A 377 6.02 -2.23 29.21
CA ASP A 377 4.87 -1.37 29.53
C ASP A 377 5.19 0.12 29.39
N ASN A 378 6.46 0.49 29.57
CA ASN A 378 6.92 1.86 29.47
C ASN A 378 7.47 2.23 28.09
N SER A 379 7.36 1.38 27.09
CA SER A 379 7.82 1.63 25.71
C SER A 379 6.68 1.50 24.70
N MET A 380 6.79 2.17 23.56
CA MET A 380 5.85 2.04 22.44
C MET A 380 6.60 1.78 21.13
N VAL A 381 5.86 1.26 20.13
CA VAL A 381 6.36 1.21 18.75
C VAL A 381 6.79 2.61 18.33
N GLY A 382 7.98 2.73 17.74
CA GLY A 382 8.60 4.00 17.38
C GLY A 382 9.56 4.58 18.42
N ASP A 383 9.59 4.11 19.67
CA ASP A 383 10.61 4.51 20.63
C ASP A 383 11.99 3.99 20.15
N VAL A 384 13.06 4.72 20.48
CA VAL A 384 14.42 4.40 19.98
C VAL A 384 15.26 3.69 21.04
N VAL A 385 15.98 2.66 20.62
CA VAL A 385 17.03 1.99 21.39
C VAL A 385 18.38 2.31 20.74
N ILE A 386 19.29 2.94 21.47
CA ILE A 386 20.65 3.20 21.00
C ILE A 386 21.59 2.17 21.65
N VAL A 387 22.26 1.37 20.84
CA VAL A 387 23.32 0.48 21.34
C VAL A 387 24.68 1.11 21.05
N LYS A 388 25.55 1.13 22.06
CA LYS A 388 26.94 1.58 21.95
C LYS A 388 27.90 0.61 22.63
N ASN A 389 29.18 0.77 22.31
CA ASN A 389 30.29 0.01 22.90
C ASN A 389 30.19 -1.52 22.72
N SER A 390 29.44 -1.98 21.72
CA SER A 390 29.51 -3.37 21.27
C SER A 390 30.71 -3.56 20.33
N PRO A 391 31.35 -4.75 20.28
CA PRO A 391 32.43 -5.00 19.33
C PRO A 391 31.94 -5.21 17.88
N ASP A 392 30.63 -5.14 17.60
CA ASP A 392 30.08 -5.23 16.25
C ASP A 392 30.06 -3.89 15.50
N LYS A 393 29.73 -3.93 14.21
CA LYS A 393 29.45 -2.75 13.38
C LYS A 393 28.13 -2.07 13.76
N THR A 394 27.94 -0.86 13.24
CA THR A 394 26.66 -0.16 13.26
C THR A 394 25.65 -0.90 12.37
N ILE A 395 24.40 -1.01 12.84
CA ILE A 395 23.32 -1.60 12.07
C ILE A 395 23.12 -0.86 10.73
N ALA A 396 22.85 -1.62 9.68
CA ALA A 396 22.55 -1.07 8.37
C ALA A 396 21.24 -0.25 8.41
N PRO A 397 21.15 0.90 7.74
CA PRO A 397 19.95 1.75 7.78
C PRO A 397 18.66 1.07 7.30
N ASP A 398 18.76 0.13 6.37
CA ASP A 398 17.64 -0.63 5.79
C ASP A 398 17.25 -1.88 6.59
N ASN A 399 18.06 -2.30 7.57
CA ASN A 399 17.75 -3.43 8.43
C ASN A 399 16.76 -3.00 9.52
N GLY A 400 15.46 -3.27 9.32
CA GLY A 400 14.40 -2.69 10.15
C GLY A 400 14.11 -1.23 9.77
N LEU A 401 13.61 -0.44 10.71
CA LEU A 401 13.24 0.97 10.50
C LEU A 401 14.38 1.93 10.91
N ASN A 402 15.62 1.56 10.58
CA ASN A 402 16.83 2.09 11.22
C ASN A 402 17.56 3.16 10.37
N GLY A 403 16.79 3.90 9.57
CA GLY A 403 17.26 4.96 8.68
C GLY A 403 18.03 6.10 9.36
N TRP A 404 17.97 6.19 10.69
CA TRP A 404 18.69 7.15 11.52
C TRP A 404 20.20 6.90 11.62
N ASN A 405 20.67 5.73 11.16
CA ASN A 405 22.10 5.42 11.05
C ASN A 405 22.73 5.90 9.72
N MET A 406 21.94 6.56 8.87
CA MET A 406 22.38 7.23 7.65
C MET A 406 22.48 8.73 7.91
N SER A 407 23.55 9.38 7.46
CA SER A 407 23.67 10.84 7.58
C SER A 407 22.55 11.54 6.81
N TRP A 408 22.16 12.74 7.24
CA TRP A 408 21.11 13.48 6.55
C TRP A 408 21.48 13.79 5.09
N SER A 409 22.75 14.12 4.84
CA SER A 409 23.25 14.33 3.47
C SER A 409 23.09 13.10 2.59
N GLU A 410 23.35 11.90 3.10
CA GLU A 410 23.15 10.65 2.35
C GLU A 410 21.67 10.33 2.17
N TRP A 411 20.85 10.62 3.18
CA TRP A 411 19.40 10.44 3.13
C TRP A 411 18.79 11.25 1.98
N THR A 412 19.20 12.52 1.85
CA THR A 412 18.66 13.46 0.85
C THR A 412 19.35 13.39 -0.51
N ALA A 413 20.52 12.76 -0.63
CA ALA A 413 21.34 12.77 -1.86
C ALA A 413 20.62 12.24 -3.11
N ASN A 414 19.64 11.35 -2.93
CA ASN A 414 18.87 10.74 -4.01
C ASN A 414 17.36 10.86 -3.79
N ALA A 415 16.90 11.94 -3.14
CA ALA A 415 15.48 12.24 -3.08
C ALA A 415 14.96 12.37 -4.52
N ALA A 416 14.06 11.47 -4.91
CA ALA A 416 13.54 11.34 -6.28
C ALA A 416 12.65 12.51 -6.71
#